data_AF-A0A536MB72-F1
#
_entry.id   AF-A0A536MB72-F1
#
_cell.length_a   1.000
_cell.length_b   1.000
_cell.length_c   1.000
_cell.angle_alpha   90.00
_cell.angle_beta   90.00
_cell.angle_gamma   90.00
#
_symmetry.space_group_name_H-M   'P 1'
#
loop_
_entity.id
_entity.type
_entity.pdbx_description
1 polymer ?
#
loop_
_entity_poly.entity_id
_entity_poly.type
_entity_poly.pdbx_seq_one_letter_code
_entity_poly.pdbx_strand_id
1 'polypeptide(L)'
;MNLPAHRSKQLALDRCLQLLEEAKVRGQIRVDGPLGISLRQHLERAGVIAEHRLEGRRIDRVLDDIFDMQAQLLGQQPEDSRHHNAS
;
A
#
# COMPACT_ATOMS: atom_id res chain seq x y z
N MET A 1 -2.84 23.83 -2.43
CA MET A 1 -2.97 22.89 -1.28
C MET A 1 -4.34 22.26 -1.31
N ASN A 2 -4.45 20.97 -1.66
CA ASN A 2 -5.74 20.27 -1.72
C ASN A 2 -5.83 19.26 -0.57
N LEU A 3 -5.84 19.78 0.67
CA LEU A 3 -5.95 19.03 1.93
C LEU A 3 -7.05 17.94 1.93
N PRO A 4 -8.27 18.19 1.40
CA PRO A 4 -9.33 17.17 1.44
C PRO A 4 -9.05 15.99 0.50
N ALA A 5 -8.44 16.24 -0.66
CA ALA A 5 -8.05 15.16 -1.58
C ALA A 5 -6.93 14.30 -0.98
N HIS A 6 -5.99 14.91 -0.27
CA HIS A 6 -4.92 14.19 0.42
C HIS A 6 -5.45 13.30 1.55
N ARG A 7 -6.35 13.84 2.37
CA ARG A 7 -7.01 13.09 3.45
C ARG A 7 -7.81 11.89 2.94
N SER A 8 -8.51 12.05 1.81
CA SER A 8 -9.28 10.94 1.23
C SER A 8 -8.39 9.81 0.71
N LYS A 9 -7.21 10.14 0.16
CA LYS A 9 -6.23 9.13 -0.28
C LYS A 9 -5.61 8.41 0.90
N GLN A 10 -5.23 9.12 1.95
CA GLN A 10 -4.71 8.53 3.17
C GLN A 10 -5.70 7.54 3.79
N LEU A 11 -6.96 7.95 3.93
CA LEU A 11 -8.01 7.09 4.46
C LEU A 11 -8.18 5.80 3.64
N ALA A 12 -8.02 5.88 2.32
CA ALA A 12 -8.11 4.72 1.46
C ALA A 12 -6.92 3.75 1.69
N LEU A 13 -5.70 4.27 1.86
CA LEU A 13 -4.52 3.46 2.19
C LEU A 13 -4.62 2.85 3.60
N ASP A 14 -5.14 3.57 4.59
CA ASP A 14 -5.37 3.04 5.94
C ASP A 14 -6.33 1.84 5.92
N ARG A 15 -7.36 1.87 5.06
CA ARG A 15 -8.26 0.72 4.87
C ARG A 15 -7.55 -0.48 4.26
N CYS A 16 -6.61 -0.27 3.34
CA CYS A 16 -5.79 -1.36 2.82
C CYS A 16 -4.93 -2.00 3.92
N LEU A 17 -4.31 -1.18 4.78
CA LEU A 17 -3.52 -1.67 5.90
C LEU A 17 -4.35 -2.51 6.85
N GLN A 18 -5.55 -2.04 7.22
CA GLN A 18 -6.46 -2.77 8.09
C GLN A 18 -6.79 -4.17 7.53
N LEU A 19 -7.17 -4.25 6.25
CA LEU A 19 -7.51 -5.53 5.61
C LEU A 19 -6.32 -6.51 5.59
N LEU A 20 -5.10 -6.01 5.34
CA LEU A 20 -3.88 -6.83 5.32
C LEU A 20 -3.48 -7.28 6.72
N GLU A 21 -3.67 -6.44 7.74
CA GLU A 21 -3.43 -6.80 9.14
C GLU A 21 -4.40 -7.88 9.60
N GLU A 22 -5.69 -7.73 9.32
CA GLU A 22 -6.71 -8.75 9.60
C GLU A 22 -6.37 -10.09 8.93
N ALA A 23 -5.90 -10.05 7.68
CA ALA A 23 -5.43 -11.22 6.95
C ALA A 23 -4.22 -11.89 7.63
N LYS A 24 -3.23 -11.10 8.08
CA LYS A 24 -2.07 -11.61 8.83
C LYS A 24 -2.47 -12.24 10.16
N VAL A 25 -3.37 -11.60 10.91
CA VAL A 25 -3.88 -12.14 12.19
C VAL A 25 -4.60 -13.47 11.97
N ARG A 26 -5.28 -13.64 10.83
CA ARG A 26 -5.89 -14.91 10.40
C ARG A 26 -4.88 -15.95 9.89
N GLY A 27 -3.59 -15.63 9.86
CA GLY A 27 -2.52 -16.51 9.39
C GLY A 27 -2.38 -16.57 7.86
N GLN A 28 -3.01 -15.66 7.12
CA GLN A 28 -2.83 -15.60 5.67
C GLN A 28 -1.44 -15.08 5.32
N ILE A 29 -0.78 -15.73 4.36
CA ILE A 29 0.55 -15.35 3.86
C ILE A 29 0.45 -14.61 2.52
N ARG A 30 -0.59 -14.93 1.75
CA ARG A 30 -0.84 -14.41 0.41
C ARG A 30 -2.24 -13.82 0.33
N VAL A 31 -2.36 -12.83 -0.54
CA VAL A 31 -3.64 -12.22 -0.89
C VAL A 31 -4.48 -13.23 -1.65
N ASP A 32 -5.67 -13.55 -1.14
CA ASP A 32 -6.66 -14.34 -1.86
C ASP A 32 -7.54 -13.46 -2.77
N GLY A 33 -8.45 -14.08 -3.52
CA GLY A 33 -9.32 -13.36 -4.44
C GLY A 33 -10.18 -12.28 -3.75
N PRO A 34 -10.94 -12.63 -2.68
CA PRO A 34 -11.74 -11.66 -1.94
C PRO A 34 -10.94 -10.48 -1.36
N LEU A 35 -9.78 -10.76 -0.76
CA LEU A 35 -8.89 -9.72 -0.23
C LEU A 35 -8.33 -8.86 -1.36
N GLY A 36 -7.92 -9.47 -2.47
CA GLY A 36 -7.39 -8.75 -3.63
C GLY A 36 -8.41 -7.80 -4.28
N ILE A 37 -9.68 -8.20 -4.35
CA ILE A 37 -10.77 -7.33 -4.84
C ILE A 37 -10.96 -6.14 -3.89
N SER A 38 -11.02 -6.40 -2.58
CA SER A 38 -11.21 -5.36 -1.57
C SER A 38 -10.05 -4.34 -1.57
N LEU A 39 -8.80 -4.83 -1.63
CA LEU A 39 -7.62 -3.98 -1.71
C LEU A 39 -7.63 -3.12 -2.96
N ARG A 40 -7.97 -3.71 -4.12
CA ARG A 40 -8.04 -2.97 -5.39
C ARG A 40 -9.02 -1.79 -5.30
N GLN A 41 -10.21 -2.00 -4.75
CA GLN A 41 -11.21 -0.92 -4.62
C GLN A 41 -10.70 0.26 -3.79
N HIS A 42 -9.93 -0.02 -2.73
CA HIS A 42 -9.36 1.04 -1.90
C HIS A 42 -8.14 1.71 -2.56
N LEU A 43 -7.28 0.95 -3.24
CA LEU A 43 -6.16 1.50 -4.01
C LEU A 43 -6.62 2.42 -5.14
N GLU A 44 -7.67 2.03 -5.88
CA GLU A 44 -8.26 2.88 -6.92
C GLU A 44 -8.77 4.21 -6.34
N ARG A 45 -9.35 4.20 -5.13
CA ARG A 45 -9.76 5.43 -4.40
C ARG A 45 -8.57 6.29 -3.93
N ALA A 46 -7.42 5.68 -3.69
CA ALA A 46 -6.17 6.40 -3.43
C ALA A 46 -5.57 7.01 -4.72
N GLY A 47 -6.14 6.71 -5.89
CA GLY A 47 -5.62 7.10 -7.20
C GLY A 47 -4.53 6.17 -7.72
N VAL A 48 -4.43 4.96 -7.16
CA VAL A 48 -3.47 3.93 -7.57
C VAL A 48 -4.20 2.92 -8.44
N ILE A 49 -3.84 2.89 -9.73
CA ILE A 49 -4.32 1.86 -10.64
C ILE A 49 -3.40 0.66 -10.49
N ALA A 50 -3.88 -0.41 -9.88
CA ALA A 50 -3.15 -1.65 -9.80
C ALA A 50 -3.13 -2.31 -11.20
N GLU A 51 -2.12 -2.01 -12.01
CA GLU A 51 -1.91 -2.65 -13.32
C GLU A 51 -1.69 -4.16 -13.18
N HIS A 52 -1.16 -4.59 -12.03
CA HIS A 52 -0.87 -5.98 -11.72
C HIS A 52 -1.90 -6.56 -10.74
N ARG A 53 -2.21 -7.84 -10.92
CA ARG A 53 -3.11 -8.60 -10.04
C ARG A 53 -2.51 -8.71 -8.63
N LEU A 54 -3.29 -8.32 -7.61
CA LEU A 54 -2.90 -8.42 -6.20
C LEU A 54 -3.01 -9.85 -5.66
N GLU A 55 -3.95 -10.65 -6.18
CA GLU A 55 -4.13 -12.04 -5.79
C GLU A 55 -2.84 -12.85 -5.98
N GLY A 56 -2.49 -13.66 -4.98
CA GLY A 56 -1.31 -14.49 -4.96
C GLY A 56 -0.05 -13.77 -4.49
N ARG A 57 -0.05 -12.43 -4.39
CA ARG A 57 1.07 -11.66 -3.82
C ARG A 57 1.19 -11.92 -2.33
N ARG A 58 2.41 -11.88 -1.81
CA ARG A 58 2.66 -11.98 -0.36
C ARG A 58 2.14 -10.73 0.34
N ILE A 59 1.41 -10.92 1.43
CA ILE A 59 0.82 -9.82 2.20
C ILE A 59 1.91 -8.84 2.67
N ASP A 60 3.06 -9.32 3.16
CA ASP A 60 4.15 -8.42 3.59
C ASP A 60 4.65 -7.51 2.45
N ARG A 61 4.71 -8.01 1.20
CA ARG A 61 5.13 -7.20 0.05
C ARG A 61 4.10 -6.15 -0.34
N VAL A 62 2.82 -6.47 -0.16
CA VAL A 62 1.74 -5.50 -0.41
C VAL A 62 1.71 -4.44 0.69
N LEU A 63 2.04 -4.79 1.93
CA LEU A 63 2.23 -3.84 3.03
C LEU A 63 3.38 -2.87 2.73
N ASP A 64 4.55 -3.38 2.31
CA ASP A 64 5.69 -2.54 1.92
C ASP A 64 5.28 -1.51 0.85
N ASP A 65 4.62 -1.96 -0.22
CA ASP A 65 4.14 -1.06 -1.29
C ASP A 65 3.22 0.05 -0.74
N ILE A 66 2.33 -0.29 0.21
CA ILE A 66 1.39 0.69 0.80
C ILE A 66 2.13 1.71 1.67
N PHE A 67 3.14 1.27 2.44
CA PHE A 67 3.97 2.20 3.21
C PHE A 67 4.75 3.15 2.29
N ASP A 68 5.32 2.65 1.19
CA ASP A 68 5.96 3.49 0.17
C ASP A 68 4.98 4.50 -0.43
N MET A 69 3.73 4.10 -0.68
CA MET A 69 2.68 5.00 -1.17
C MET A 69 2.29 6.07 -0.15
N GLN A 70 2.21 5.72 1.14
CA GLN A 70 1.94 6.69 2.21
C GLN A 70 3.10 7.68 2.39
N ALA A 71 4.34 7.21 2.33
CA ALA A 71 5.54 8.05 2.41
C ALA A 71 5.57 9.07 1.26
N GLN A 72 5.37 8.60 0.02
CA GLN A 72 5.26 9.47 -1.15
C GLN A 72 4.15 10.52 -1.01
N LEU A 73 2.98 10.14 -0.49
CA LEU A 73 1.89 11.09 -0.23
C LEU A 73 2.30 12.15 0.80
N LEU A 74 3.05 11.79 1.83
CA LEU A 74 3.54 12.71 2.86
C LEU A 74 4.71 13.58 2.37
N GLY A 75 5.17 13.39 1.13
CA GLY A 75 6.39 14.05 0.61
C GLY A 75 7.67 13.52 1.26
N GLN A 76 7.57 12.41 1.99
CA GLN A 76 8.72 11.65 2.48
C GLN A 76 9.12 10.72 1.34
N GLN A 77 10.10 11.11 0.53
CA GLN A 77 10.72 10.13 -0.36
C GLN A 77 11.37 9.06 0.55
N PRO A 78 11.18 7.76 0.29
CA PRO A 78 12.01 6.76 0.95
C PRO A 78 13.45 7.16 0.67
N GLU A 79 14.21 7.42 1.74
CA GLU A 79 15.61 7.80 1.63
C GLU A 79 16.30 6.73 0.78
N ASP A 80 16.72 7.13 -0.42
CA ASP A 80 17.51 6.31 -1.32
C ASP A 80 18.80 5.96 -0.58
N SER A 81 18.77 4.84 0.14
CA SER A 81 19.90 4.29 0.89
C SER A 81 20.88 3.63 -0.08
N ARG A 82 21.18 4.30 -1.20
CA ARG A 82 22.10 3.85 -2.25
C ARG A 82 22.79 5.05 -2.89
N HIS A 83 23.67 5.70 -2.14
CA HIS A 83 25.02 6.08 -2.62
C HIS A 83 25.78 6.82 -1.50
N HIS A 84 26.52 6.06 -0.70
CA HIS A 84 27.84 6.52 -0.29
C HIS A 84 28.78 5.35 -0.52
N ASN A 85 29.15 5.20 -1.80
CA ASN A 85 30.29 4.42 -2.18
C ASN A 85 31.50 5.07 -1.53
N ALA A 86 32.20 4.30 -0.69
CA ALA A 86 33.51 4.68 -0.20
C ALA A 86 34.42 4.96 -1.41
N SER A 87 35.10 6.11 -1.37
CA SER A 87 36.25 6.43 -2.20
C SER A 87 37.30 7.08 -1.32
#